data_AF-A0A5B1AF36-F1
#
_entry.id   AF-A0A5B1AF36-F1
#
_cell.length_a   1.000
_cell.length_b   1.000
_cell.length_c   1.000
_cell.angle_alpha   90.00
_cell.angle_beta   90.00
_cell.angle_gamma   90.00
#
_symmetry.space_group_name_H-M   'P 1'
#
loop_
_entity.id
_entity.type
_entity.pdbx_description
1 polymer ?
#
loop_
_entity_poly.entity_id
_entity_poly.type
_entity_poly.pdbx_seq_one_letter_code
_entity_poly.pdbx_strand_id
1 'polypeptide(L)' 'INRRLRRALEHRQPSCAVPGCGATRGLHAHHVRHWEDGGPTELANLVLVCPYHHRLHHRGGITITGDPTHLTVTDT' A
#
# COMPACT_ATOMS: atom_id res chain seq x y z
N ILE A 1 -7.22 4.13 9.34
CA ILE A 1 -6.44 3.28 10.27
C ILE A 1 -6.09 4.06 11.54
N ASN A 2 -5.86 3.39 12.67
CA ASN A 2 -5.51 4.07 13.92
C ASN A 2 -4.09 4.68 13.88
N ARG A 3 -3.80 5.61 14.81
CA ARG A 3 -2.52 6.35 14.84
C ARG A 3 -1.29 5.46 15.06
N ARG A 4 -1.40 4.44 15.91
CA ARG A 4 -0.27 3.53 16.22
C ARG A 4 0.12 2.72 14.98
N LEU A 5 -0.87 2.17 14.30
CA LEU A 5 -0.68 1.42 13.06
C LEU A 5 -0.14 2.31 11.94
N ARG A 6 -0.63 3.55 11.85
CA ARG A 6 -0.09 4.53 10.89
C ARG A 6 1.40 4.79 11.11
N ARG A 7 1.82 5.04 12.36
CA ARG A 7 3.23 5.25 12.70
C ARG A 7 4.09 4.01 12.39
N ALA A 8 3.58 2.82 12.70
CA ALA A 8 4.28 1.57 12.39
C ALA A 8 4.48 1.37 10.87
N LEU A 9 3.46 1.72 10.07
CA LEU A 9 3.56 1.71 8.60
C LEU A 9 4.61 2.69 8.09
N GLU A 10 4.56 3.95 8.55
CA GLU A 10 5.52 4.99 8.17
C GLU A 10 6.97 4.62 8.55
N HIS A 11 7.15 3.92 9.68
CA HIS A 11 8.45 3.43 10.11
C HIS A 11 8.97 2.28 9.23
N ARG A 12 8.12 1.28 8.95
CA ARG A 12 8.50 0.13 8.10
C ARG A 12 8.77 0.55 6.65
N GLN A 13 7.98 1.50 6.15
CA GLN A 13 7.97 1.91 4.76
C GLN A 13 7.77 3.43 4.69
N PRO A 14 8.85 4.22 4.62
CA PRO A 14 8.77 5.69 4.65
C PRO A 14 8.42 6.31 3.28
N SER A 15 8.22 5.49 2.24
CA SER A 15 7.94 5.93 0.87
C SER A 15 6.86 5.06 0.22
N CYS A 16 6.39 5.47 -0.95
CA CYS A 16 5.46 4.69 -1.75
C CYS A 16 6.01 3.28 -2.01
N ALA A 17 5.18 2.27 -1.78
CA ALA A 17 5.55 0.87 -1.88
C ALA A 17 5.79 0.38 -3.32
N VAL A 18 5.31 1.13 -4.32
CA VAL A 18 5.50 0.79 -5.73
C VAL A 18 6.98 0.97 -6.11
N PRO A 19 7.65 -0.07 -6.65
CA PRO A 19 9.06 -0.01 -7.03
C PRO A 19 9.39 1.19 -7.91
N GLY A 20 10.50 1.87 -7.61
CA GLY A 20 10.95 3.06 -8.34
C GLY A 20 10.23 4.36 -7.96
N CYS A 21 9.18 4.33 -7.13
CA CYS A 21 8.51 5.54 -6.68
C CYS A 21 9.17 6.15 -5.43
N GLY A 22 9.71 7.36 -5.55
CA GLY A 22 10.34 8.09 -4.43
C GLY A 22 9.38 8.95 -3.57
N ALA A 23 8.07 8.84 -3.73
CA ALA A 23 7.12 9.69 -3.01
C ALA A 23 7.12 9.39 -1.50
N THR A 24 7.30 10.40 -0.66
CA THR A 24 7.35 10.27 0.82
C THR A 24 6.25 11.03 1.54
N ARG A 25 5.45 11.82 0.82
CA ARG A 25 4.40 12.67 1.39
C ARG A 25 3.04 12.34 0.79
N GLY A 26 1.98 12.57 1.58
CA GLY A 26 0.60 12.33 1.16
C GLY A 26 0.27 10.86 0.92
N LEU A 27 0.99 9.94 1.57
CA LEU A 27 0.81 8.49 1.35
C LEU A 27 -0.48 8.00 2.00
N HIS A 28 -1.18 7.12 1.30
CA HIS A 28 -2.39 6.45 1.76
C HIS A 28 -2.07 5.03 2.22
N ALA A 29 -2.73 4.58 3.28
CA ALA A 29 -2.68 3.16 3.65
C ALA A 29 -3.61 2.38 2.71
N HIS A 30 -3.07 1.32 2.12
CA HIS A 30 -3.76 0.46 1.15
C HIS A 30 -3.69 -0.99 1.64
N HIS A 31 -4.83 -1.68 1.58
CA HIS A 31 -4.94 -3.10 1.90
C HIS A 31 -4.45 -3.95 0.74
N VAL A 32 -3.52 -4.88 1.00
CA VAL A 32 -3.02 -5.80 -0.03
C VAL A 32 -4.05 -6.89 -0.33
N ARG A 33 -4.60 -7.54 0.71
CA ARG A 33 -5.89 -8.23 0.60
C ARG A 33 -6.99 -7.24 0.91
N HIS A 34 -7.86 -6.98 -0.05
CA HIS A 34 -8.92 -5.99 0.10
C HIS A 34 -9.83 -6.30 1.30
N TRP A 35 -10.37 -5.26 1.94
CA TRP A 35 -11.22 -5.42 3.12
C TRP A 35 -12.53 -6.13 2.80
N GLU A 36 -13.07 -5.95 1.57
CA GLU A 36 -14.27 -6.67 1.11
C GLU A 36 -14.01 -8.18 0.98
N ASP A 37 -12.76 -8.58 0.69
CA ASP A 37 -12.33 -9.97 0.66
C ASP A 37 -11.96 -10.51 2.06
N GLY A 38 -12.29 -9.77 3.13
CA GLY A 38 -11.97 -10.13 4.50
C GLY A 38 -10.52 -9.82 4.93
N GLY A 39 -9.83 -8.93 4.22
CA GLY A 39 -8.48 -8.51 4.59
C GLY A 39 -8.44 -7.71 5.91
N PRO A 40 -7.62 -8.11 6.90
CA PRO A 40 -7.55 -7.43 8.20
C PRO A 40 -6.93 -6.03 8.08
N THR A 41 -7.32 -5.13 8.98
CA THR A 41 -6.68 -3.82 9.11
C THR A 41 -5.50 -3.91 10.09
N GLU A 42 -4.37 -4.42 9.60
CA GLU A 42 -3.17 -4.65 10.40
C GLU A 42 -1.88 -4.40 9.59
N LEU A 43 -0.74 -4.36 10.28
CA LEU A 43 0.53 -4.01 9.67
C LEU A 43 0.94 -5.00 8.56
N ALA A 44 0.62 -6.28 8.75
CA ALA A 44 0.91 -7.37 7.82
C ALA A 44 -0.01 -7.42 6.59
N ASN A 45 -1.01 -6.54 6.49
CA ASN A 45 -1.90 -6.46 5.32
C ASN A 45 -1.99 -5.05 4.71
N LEU A 46 -1.25 -4.09 5.25
CA LEU A 46 -1.27 -2.71 4.78
C LEU A 46 0.06 -2.30 4.17
N VAL A 47 0.02 -1.43 3.17
CA VAL A 47 1.19 -0.73 2.61
C VAL A 47 0.88 0.75 2.43
N LEU A 48 1.91 1.57 2.26
CA LEU A 48 1.77 2.98 1.94
C LEU A 48 1.95 3.20 0.43
N VAL A 49 0.97 3.83 -0.21
CA VAL A 49 1.01 4.16 -1.64
C VAL A 49 0.73 5.63 -1.85
N CYS A 50 1.37 6.26 -2.84
CA CYS A 50 1.08 7.65 -3.17
C CYS A 50 -0.31 7.78 -3.82
N PRO A 51 -0.90 8.99 -3.83
CA PRO A 51 -2.23 9.20 -4.42
C PRO A 51 -2.31 8.81 -5.91
N TYR A 52 -1.21 8.91 -6.65
CA TYR A 52 -1.13 8.51 -8.05
C TYR A 52 -1.27 6.98 -8.19
N HIS A 53 -0.38 6.20 -7.58
CA HIS A 53 -0.42 4.74 -7.66
C HIS A 53 -1.66 4.14 -7.01
N HIS A 54 -2.18 4.76 -5.94
CA HIS A 54 -3.43 4.31 -5.34
C HIS A 54 -4.59 4.40 -6.34
N ARG A 55 -4.70 5.52 -7.08
CA ARG A 55 -5.71 5.67 -8.14
C ARG A 55 -5.45 4.76 -9.33
N LEU A 56 -4.18 4.57 -9.69
CA LEU A 56 -3.81 3.70 -10.82
C LEU A 56 -4.25 2.25 -10.54
N HIS A 57 -4.04 1.77 -9.31
CA HIS A 57 -4.53 0.47 -8.86
C HIS A 57 -6.05 0.38 -8.91
N HIS A 58 -6.77 1.34 -8.33
CA HIS A 58 -8.24 1.36 -8.35
C HIS A 58 -8.84 1.45 -9.76
N ARG A 59 -8.07 1.94 -10.74
CA ARG A 59 -8.47 2.00 -12.15
C ARG A 59 -8.07 0.76 -12.94
N GLY A 60 -7.43 -0.23 -12.31
CA GLY A 60 -6.92 -1.43 -12.96
C GLY A 60 -5.73 -1.18 -13.88
N GLY A 61 -5.00 -0.06 -13.73
CA GLY A 61 -3.79 0.20 -14.53
C GLY A 61 -2.55 -0.51 -13.99
N ILE A 62 -2.56 -0.89 -12.70
CA ILE A 62 -1.60 -1.79 -12.09
C ILE A 62 -2.33 -2.71 -11.11
N THR A 63 -1.73 -3.86 -10.83
CA THR A 63 -2.16 -4.76 -9.75
C THR A 63 -1.10 -4.76 -8.64
N ILE A 64 -1.53 -4.61 -7.38
CA ILE A 64 -0.64 -4.63 -6.21
C ILE A 64 -1.02 -5.85 -5.36
N THR A 65 -0.11 -6.81 -5.26
CA THR A 65 -0.35 -8.09 -4.55
C THR A 65 0.90 -8.55 -3.79
N GLY A 66 0.76 -9.66 -3.08
CA GLY A 66 1.86 -10.36 -2.42
C GLY A 66 2.07 -9.93 -0.98
N ASP A 67 3.32 -9.94 -0.54
CA ASP A 67 3.69 -9.63 0.83
C ASP A 67 3.99 -8.12 0.99
N PRO A 68 3.51 -7.43 2.04
CA PRO A 68 3.78 -6.01 2.23
C PRO A 68 5.25 -5.60 2.38
N THR A 69 6.16 -6.54 2.64
CA THR A 69 7.62 -6.31 2.65
C THR A 69 8.27 -6.61 1.30
N HIS A 70 7.60 -7.42 0.46
CA HIS A 70 8.02 -7.79 -0.88
C HIS A 70 6.82 -7.74 -1.85
N LEU A 71 6.35 -6.53 -2.12
CA LEU A 71 5.19 -6.34 -2.99
C LEU A 71 5.51 -6.78 -4.42
N THR A 72 4.53 -7.45 -5.03
CA THR A 72 4.50 -7.68 -6.46
C THR A 72 3.59 -6.62 -7.09
N VAL A 73 4.15 -5.85 -8.02
CA VAL A 73 3.41 -4.86 -8.80
C VAL A 73 3.53 -5.25 -10.27
N THR A 74 2.40 -5.46 -10.93
CA THR A 74 2.34 -5.79 -12.35
C THR A 74 1.50 -4.76 -13.09
N ASP A 75 1.92 -4.43 -14.31
CA ASP A 75 1.03 -3.78 -15.28
C ASP A 75 -0.06 -4.78 -15.68
N THR A 76 -1.27 -4.27 -15.90
CA THR A 76 -2.45 -5.08 -16.24
C THR A 76 -2.68 -5.15 -17.74
#